data_AF-A0A3N7FLW2-F1
#
_entry.id   AF-A0A3N7FLW2-F1
#
_cell.length_a   1.000
_cell.length_b   1.000
_cell.length_c   1.000
_cell.angle_alpha   90.00
_cell.angle_beta   90.00
_cell.angle_gamma   90.00
#
_symmetry.space_group_name_H-M   'P 1'
#
loop_
_entity.id
_entity.type
_entity.pdbx_description
1 polymer ?
#
loop_
_entity_poly.entity_id
_entity_poly.type
_entity_poly.pdbx_seq_one_letter_code
_entity_poly.pdbx_strand_id
1 'polypeptide(L)'
;MTTGDTIDVSKLSLAGQGGSYILTSANVTAASATSFTVTLNAADQLAVNGILNKNGTSAVDTTTFNLAAAANWDVTASAAADLTGNGVTVSNVTAPTITSATFDGSTNVLVVTGTGLVKTIGATNDITVSKFTITGEGGATYTLSTPSNVEVTSATSFSITLSGADIAGVNSLLNKNGTSAISTTTYNIAAADDWNSVITGGNIADLTGNGITVSNALPTVVSATYDASTGTLVVTGANMVAGDTIDVSKLSLTGQAGSYTLTSANVTAASATSFTVVLNAADQLNINGILNNNGTSAVDTTTFNLAAAASWDASRTSTSDLTGNAVTVSNVTAPTITSATYDGGTHVFTITGTNLVKTIGATNDITVSKLTITGEGGATYTLSTSANVEVTSATSFTFTLAGVDIAAVDALLNKNGTSSASATTYNIAAADDWDSV
;
A
#
# COMPACT_ATOMS: atom_id res chain seq x y z
N MET A 1 -0.26 65.87 -5.90
CA MET A 1 1.03 65.24 -6.17
C MET A 1 1.98 66.14 -6.96
N THR A 2 3.17 66.28 -6.42
CA THR A 2 4.38 66.91 -6.93
C THR A 2 5.56 65.98 -6.68
N THR A 3 6.70 66.19 -7.36
CA THR A 3 7.90 65.36 -7.16
C THR A 3 8.34 65.41 -5.70
N GLY A 4 8.56 64.25 -5.08
CA GLY A 4 8.99 64.15 -3.68
C GLY A 4 7.85 63.94 -2.67
N ASP A 5 6.59 64.00 -3.11
CA ASP A 5 5.45 63.70 -2.22
C ASP A 5 5.49 62.26 -1.72
N THR A 6 5.10 62.04 -0.46
CA THR A 6 4.98 60.70 0.13
C THR A 6 3.58 60.14 -0.13
N ILE A 7 3.52 58.99 -0.78
CA ILE A 7 2.30 58.26 -1.09
C ILE A 7 2.10 57.15 -0.05
N ASP A 8 1.03 57.26 0.74
CA ASP A 8 0.60 56.23 1.69
C ASP A 8 -0.11 55.11 0.95
N VAL A 9 0.61 54.02 0.69
CA VAL A 9 0.08 52.88 -0.06
C VAL A 9 -1.01 52.15 0.72
N SER A 10 -1.04 52.26 2.06
CA SER A 10 -2.13 51.72 2.89
C SER A 10 -3.48 52.43 2.70
N LYS A 11 -3.49 53.55 1.96
CA LYS A 11 -4.70 54.27 1.54
C LYS A 11 -5.14 53.93 0.13
N LEU A 12 -4.39 53.08 -0.57
CA LEU A 12 -4.71 52.65 -1.92
C LEU A 12 -5.41 51.29 -1.88
N SER A 13 -6.51 51.15 -2.62
CA SER A 13 -7.17 49.87 -2.80
C SER A 13 -7.43 49.59 -4.28
N LEU A 14 -7.24 48.34 -4.69
CA LEU A 14 -7.57 47.89 -6.03
C LEU A 14 -8.93 47.18 -5.98
N ALA A 15 -9.80 47.50 -6.93
CA ALA A 15 -11.10 46.88 -7.10
C ALA A 15 -11.17 46.14 -8.43
N GLY A 16 -11.87 45.00 -8.44
CA GLY A 16 -12.00 44.10 -9.58
C GLY A 16 -12.86 42.90 -9.21
N GLN A 17 -12.42 41.70 -9.58
CA GLN A 17 -13.16 40.46 -9.32
C GLN A 17 -13.50 40.32 -7.83
N GLY A 18 -14.78 40.09 -7.54
CA GLY A 18 -15.25 39.74 -6.19
C GLY A 18 -15.13 40.83 -5.12
N GLY A 19 -14.59 42.03 -5.43
CA GLY A 19 -14.50 43.14 -4.48
C GLY A 19 -13.25 44.00 -4.60
N SER A 20 -12.79 44.53 -3.45
CA SER A 20 -11.61 45.40 -3.35
C SER A 20 -10.64 44.93 -2.27
N TYR A 21 -9.35 45.17 -2.49
CA TYR A 21 -8.26 44.87 -1.58
C TYR A 21 -7.42 46.13 -1.30
N ILE A 22 -7.20 46.43 -0.03
CA ILE A 22 -6.35 47.54 0.43
C ILE A 22 -4.90 47.06 0.43
N LEU A 23 -4.03 47.81 -0.23
CA LEU A 23 -2.62 47.48 -0.33
C LEU A 23 -1.91 47.64 1.03
N THR A 24 -0.91 46.80 1.26
CA THR A 24 -0.07 46.79 2.46
C THR A 24 1.41 47.01 2.14
N SER A 25 1.72 47.22 0.87
CA SER A 25 3.07 47.54 0.40
C SER A 25 3.59 48.84 1.00
N ALA A 26 4.91 48.98 0.99
CA ALA A 26 5.56 50.14 1.57
C ALA A 26 5.16 51.43 0.84
N ASN A 27 5.10 52.52 1.60
CA ASN A 27 4.91 53.85 1.07
C ASN A 27 5.98 54.19 0.04
N VAL A 28 5.60 54.97 -0.96
CA VAL A 28 6.49 55.34 -2.07
C VAL A 28 6.59 56.85 -2.21
N THR A 29 7.58 57.31 -2.96
CA THR A 29 7.74 58.73 -3.28
C THR A 29 7.29 58.99 -4.71
N ALA A 30 6.54 60.06 -4.90
CA ALA A 30 6.14 60.54 -6.21
C ALA A 30 7.35 60.89 -7.06
N ALA A 31 7.48 60.22 -8.20
CA ALA A 31 8.59 60.45 -9.14
C ALA A 31 8.37 61.76 -9.93
N SER A 32 7.11 62.13 -10.17
CA SER A 32 6.74 63.36 -10.86
C SER A 32 5.42 63.90 -10.32
N ALA A 33 4.94 65.02 -10.87
CA ALA A 33 3.60 65.54 -10.56
C ALA A 33 2.46 64.62 -11.04
N THR A 34 2.73 63.63 -11.91
CA THR A 34 1.72 62.77 -12.53
C THR A 34 2.01 61.27 -12.39
N SER A 35 3.12 60.88 -11.75
CA SER A 35 3.48 59.48 -11.61
C SER A 35 4.16 59.13 -10.30
N PHE A 36 3.82 57.95 -9.81
CA PHE A 36 4.53 57.18 -8.80
C PHE A 36 4.51 55.72 -9.22
N THR A 37 5.33 54.88 -8.59
CA THR A 37 5.37 53.44 -8.87
C THR A 37 5.36 52.70 -7.56
N VAL A 38 4.47 51.73 -7.43
CA VAL A 38 4.39 50.83 -6.29
C VAL A 38 4.91 49.46 -6.72
N THR A 39 5.94 48.97 -6.05
CA THR A 39 6.32 47.56 -6.13
C THR A 39 5.53 46.82 -5.07
N LEU A 40 4.65 45.91 -5.49
CA LEU A 40 3.82 45.14 -4.56
C LEU A 40 4.68 44.16 -3.75
N ASN A 41 4.40 44.08 -2.45
CA ASN A 41 4.89 43.01 -1.60
C ASN A 41 4.21 41.67 -1.99
N ALA A 42 4.71 40.54 -1.47
CA ALA A 42 4.19 39.22 -1.86
C ALA A 42 2.72 38.98 -1.50
N ALA A 43 2.24 39.53 -0.37
CA ALA A 43 0.86 39.38 0.07
C ALA A 43 -0.09 40.18 -0.84
N ASP A 44 0.28 41.41 -1.15
CA ASP A 44 -0.44 42.26 -2.09
C ASP A 44 -0.45 41.63 -3.49
N GLN A 45 0.68 41.12 -3.98
CA GLN A 45 0.74 40.47 -5.28
C GLN A 45 -0.21 39.27 -5.37
N LEU A 46 -0.24 38.42 -4.34
CA LEU A 46 -1.12 37.24 -4.30
C LEU A 46 -2.60 37.63 -4.33
N ALA A 47 -3.00 38.62 -3.53
CA ALA A 47 -4.39 39.07 -3.48
C ALA A 47 -4.79 39.83 -4.75
N VAL A 48 -3.93 40.70 -5.25
CA VAL A 48 -4.19 41.51 -6.45
C VAL A 48 -4.31 40.65 -7.70
N ASN A 49 -3.53 39.58 -7.84
CA ASN A 49 -3.64 38.70 -9.01
C ASN A 49 -5.02 38.02 -9.12
N GLY A 50 -5.71 37.76 -8.01
CA GLY A 50 -7.08 37.21 -8.03
C GLY A 50 -8.15 38.26 -8.34
N ILE A 51 -7.87 39.54 -8.05
CA ILE A 51 -8.79 40.66 -8.30
C ILE A 51 -8.62 41.19 -9.74
N LEU A 52 -7.37 41.34 -10.18
CA LEU A 52 -6.93 41.83 -11.48
C LEU A 52 -6.59 40.66 -12.40
N ASN A 53 -7.58 39.79 -12.61
CA ASN A 53 -7.44 38.43 -13.13
C ASN A 53 -7.55 38.27 -14.67
N LYS A 54 -7.56 39.38 -15.41
CA LYS A 54 -7.75 39.38 -16.86
C LYS A 54 -7.01 40.56 -17.50
N ASN A 55 -6.41 40.33 -18.66
CA ASN A 55 -5.81 41.41 -19.45
C ASN A 55 -6.88 42.42 -19.89
N GLY A 56 -6.54 43.72 -19.84
CA GLY A 56 -7.43 44.81 -20.18
C GLY A 56 -7.91 45.58 -18.95
N THR A 57 -9.15 46.10 -19.01
CA THR A 57 -9.68 47.05 -18.03
C THR A 57 -10.80 46.48 -17.15
N SER A 58 -11.10 45.18 -17.28
CA SER A 58 -12.18 44.54 -16.52
C SER A 58 -11.84 43.09 -16.17
N ALA A 59 -12.35 42.64 -15.03
CA ALA A 59 -12.23 41.29 -14.50
C ALA A 59 -12.96 40.24 -15.35
N VAL A 60 -12.77 38.96 -15.02
CA VAL A 60 -13.52 37.84 -15.61
C VAL A 60 -15.04 38.00 -15.37
N ASP A 61 -15.46 38.44 -14.18
CA ASP A 61 -16.87 38.76 -13.87
C ASP A 61 -17.39 40.07 -14.47
N THR A 62 -16.60 40.71 -15.34
CA THR A 62 -16.89 42.00 -16.01
C THR A 62 -16.77 43.26 -15.15
N THR A 63 -16.41 43.14 -13.86
CA THR A 63 -16.15 44.31 -13.01
C THR A 63 -14.98 45.14 -13.56
N THR A 64 -15.19 46.44 -13.79
CA THR A 64 -14.12 47.35 -14.24
C THR A 64 -13.07 47.51 -13.15
N PHE A 65 -11.80 47.41 -13.54
CA PHE A 65 -10.70 47.61 -12.60
C PHE A 65 -10.55 49.08 -12.21
N ASN A 66 -10.40 49.34 -10.92
CA ASN A 66 -10.28 50.70 -10.39
C ASN A 66 -9.27 50.77 -9.24
N LEU A 67 -8.47 51.83 -9.22
CA LEU A 67 -7.62 52.21 -8.08
C LEU A 67 -8.34 53.26 -7.24
N ALA A 68 -8.82 52.88 -6.06
CA ALA A 68 -9.38 53.85 -5.11
C ALA A 68 -8.27 54.35 -4.18
N ALA A 69 -8.27 55.65 -3.93
CA ALA A 69 -7.36 56.30 -3.00
C ALA A 69 -8.18 57.00 -1.89
N ALA A 70 -8.06 56.53 -0.66
CA ALA A 70 -8.70 57.15 0.49
C ALA A 70 -8.10 58.54 0.78
N ALA A 71 -8.79 59.35 1.61
CA ALA A 71 -8.28 60.66 1.98
C ALA A 71 -6.87 60.57 2.61
N ASN A 72 -6.03 61.54 2.29
CA ASN A 72 -4.61 61.64 2.65
C ASN A 72 -3.71 60.55 2.04
N TRP A 73 -4.09 59.98 0.89
CA TRP A 73 -3.21 59.07 0.14
C TRP A 73 -1.90 59.75 -0.29
N ASP A 74 -1.95 61.01 -0.71
CA ASP A 74 -0.80 61.90 -0.85
C ASP A 74 -0.67 62.66 0.47
N VAL A 75 0.24 62.17 1.33
CA VAL A 75 0.40 62.64 2.71
C VAL A 75 0.92 64.07 2.72
N THR A 76 1.84 64.39 1.81
CA THR A 76 2.46 65.72 1.72
C THR A 76 1.43 66.78 1.33
N ALA A 77 0.50 66.45 0.43
CA ALA A 77 -0.53 67.37 -0.04
C ALA A 77 -1.85 67.31 0.75
N SER A 78 -2.01 66.37 1.68
CA SER A 78 -3.30 66.09 2.37
C SER A 78 -4.45 65.91 1.37
N ALA A 79 -4.22 65.10 0.33
CA ALA A 79 -5.16 64.98 -0.78
C ALA A 79 -6.54 64.47 -0.36
N ALA A 80 -7.59 64.99 -1.00
CA ALA A 80 -8.95 64.45 -0.84
C ALA A 80 -9.03 63.00 -1.34
N ALA A 81 -10.07 62.28 -0.91
CA ALA A 81 -10.33 60.93 -1.40
C ALA A 81 -10.68 60.94 -2.89
N ASP A 82 -10.13 59.99 -3.63
CA ASP A 82 -10.36 59.76 -5.05
C ASP A 82 -10.71 58.28 -5.26
N LEU A 83 -12.00 57.97 -5.18
CA LEU A 83 -12.46 56.60 -5.00
C LEU A 83 -12.84 55.88 -6.31
N THR A 84 -13.17 56.61 -7.37
CA THR A 84 -13.72 56.05 -8.61
C THR A 84 -13.24 56.80 -9.85
N GLY A 85 -13.30 56.13 -11.01
CA GLY A 85 -12.87 56.74 -12.29
C GLY A 85 -11.38 56.57 -12.58
N ASN A 86 -10.65 55.89 -11.70
CA ASN A 86 -9.22 55.63 -11.80
C ASN A 86 -8.97 54.25 -12.42
N GLY A 87 -9.26 54.15 -13.71
CA GLY A 87 -9.18 52.89 -14.44
C GLY A 87 -7.78 52.27 -14.41
N VAL A 88 -7.71 50.96 -14.19
CA VAL A 88 -6.46 50.19 -14.23
C VAL A 88 -6.43 49.35 -15.51
N THR A 89 -5.29 49.37 -16.22
CA THR A 89 -5.05 48.47 -17.36
C THR A 89 -4.08 47.37 -16.93
N VAL A 90 -4.53 46.12 -17.04
CA VAL A 90 -3.81 44.92 -16.64
C VAL A 90 -3.22 44.24 -17.88
N SER A 91 -2.01 43.71 -17.77
CA SER A 91 -1.33 42.97 -18.83
C SER A 91 -0.54 41.80 -18.26
N ASN A 92 -0.21 40.83 -19.12
CA ASN A 92 0.60 39.64 -18.79
C ASN A 92 0.00 38.76 -17.68
N VAL A 93 -1.32 38.65 -17.59
CA VAL A 93 -1.97 37.64 -16.74
C VAL A 93 -1.67 36.25 -17.31
N THR A 94 -1.07 35.39 -16.49
CA THR A 94 -0.77 34.00 -16.81
C THR A 94 -1.76 33.06 -16.15
N ALA A 95 -2.10 31.95 -16.82
CA ALA A 95 -2.84 30.86 -16.19
C ALA A 95 -1.99 30.21 -15.08
N PRO A 96 -2.63 29.71 -14.01
CA PRO A 96 -1.94 28.98 -12.96
C PRO A 96 -1.45 27.64 -13.50
N THR A 97 -0.30 27.18 -13.03
CA THR A 97 0.23 25.84 -13.35
C THR A 97 0.66 25.12 -12.09
N ILE A 98 0.60 23.80 -12.12
CA ILE A 98 1.19 22.92 -11.12
C ILE A 98 2.58 22.53 -11.63
N THR A 99 3.53 22.40 -10.71
CA THR A 99 4.90 21.98 -11.03
C THR A 99 5.21 20.64 -10.38
N SER A 100 4.72 20.43 -9.16
CA SER A 100 4.89 19.18 -8.41
C SER A 100 3.92 19.11 -7.25
N ALA A 101 3.76 17.92 -6.69
CA ALA A 101 3.14 17.73 -5.40
C ALA A 101 3.93 16.75 -4.52
N THR A 102 3.72 16.82 -3.21
CA THR A 102 4.20 15.81 -2.26
C THR A 102 3.02 15.26 -1.47
N PHE A 103 2.96 13.94 -1.31
CA PHE A 103 1.95 13.27 -0.50
C PHE A 103 2.62 12.59 0.70
N ASP A 104 2.08 12.84 1.89
CA ASP A 104 2.46 12.10 3.10
C ASP A 104 1.30 11.17 3.49
N GLY A 105 1.51 9.86 3.37
CA GLY A 105 0.50 8.83 3.68
C GLY A 105 0.18 8.69 5.18
N SER A 106 1.02 9.22 6.07
CA SER A 106 0.75 9.22 7.51
C SER A 106 -0.19 10.37 7.93
N THR A 107 -0.05 11.53 7.31
CA THR A 107 -0.91 12.70 7.58
C THR A 107 -2.07 12.83 6.59
N ASN A 108 -2.02 12.09 5.48
CA ASN A 108 -2.94 12.19 4.34
C ASN A 108 -3.01 13.60 3.75
N VAL A 109 -1.87 14.31 3.72
CA VAL A 109 -1.78 15.68 3.19
C VAL A 109 -1.06 15.66 1.86
N LEU A 110 -1.68 16.29 0.86
CA LEU A 110 -1.07 16.63 -0.41
C LEU A 110 -0.67 18.10 -0.40
N VAL A 111 0.63 18.38 -0.46
CA VAL A 111 1.16 19.74 -0.65
C VAL A 111 1.41 19.92 -2.14
N VAL A 112 0.76 20.90 -2.75
CA VAL A 112 0.90 21.19 -4.17
C VAL A 112 1.73 22.44 -4.34
N THR A 113 2.69 22.39 -5.26
CA THR A 113 3.55 23.50 -5.65
C THR A 113 3.23 23.88 -7.08
N GLY A 114 3.09 25.17 -7.34
CA GLY A 114 2.74 25.71 -8.64
C GLY A 114 3.24 27.12 -8.86
N THR A 115 2.78 27.73 -9.95
CA THR A 115 3.04 29.13 -10.28
C THR A 115 1.75 29.84 -10.67
N GLY A 116 1.72 31.17 -10.51
CA GLY A 116 0.56 31.96 -10.88
C GLY A 116 -0.69 31.65 -10.07
N LEU A 117 -0.55 31.07 -8.87
CA LEU A 117 -1.70 30.81 -8.00
C LEU A 117 -2.29 32.14 -7.55
N VAL A 118 -3.61 32.21 -7.48
CA VAL A 118 -4.31 33.38 -6.95
C VAL A 118 -5.11 33.06 -5.72
N LYS A 119 -5.48 34.15 -5.05
CA LYS A 119 -6.40 34.14 -3.93
C LYS A 119 -7.69 34.88 -4.33
N THR A 120 -8.83 34.28 -4.05
CA THR A 120 -10.14 34.92 -4.17
C THR A 120 -10.47 35.66 -2.88
N ILE A 121 -11.24 36.75 -2.97
CA ILE A 121 -11.76 37.41 -1.77
C ILE A 121 -12.76 36.45 -1.09
N GLY A 122 -12.52 36.18 0.19
CA GLY A 122 -13.30 35.22 0.97
C GLY A 122 -12.39 34.24 1.70
N ALA A 123 -12.99 33.22 2.28
CA ALA A 123 -12.27 32.12 2.90
C ALA A 123 -12.73 30.80 2.29
N THR A 124 -11.80 29.86 2.20
CA THR A 124 -11.97 28.51 1.68
C THR A 124 -12.59 28.49 0.28
N ASN A 125 -12.04 29.28 -0.65
CA ASN A 125 -12.56 29.40 -2.00
C ASN A 125 -11.51 29.56 -3.10
N ASP A 126 -10.21 29.54 -2.76
CA ASP A 126 -9.15 29.69 -3.74
C ASP A 126 -9.06 28.46 -4.67
N ILE A 127 -9.06 27.26 -4.09
CA ILE A 127 -8.82 26.00 -4.81
C ILE A 127 -10.02 25.06 -4.71
N THR A 128 -10.54 24.65 -5.87
CA THR A 128 -11.63 23.69 -6.00
C THR A 128 -11.10 22.26 -5.98
N VAL A 129 -11.13 21.61 -4.81
CA VAL A 129 -10.51 20.27 -4.60
C VAL A 129 -11.10 19.18 -5.49
N SER A 130 -12.39 19.24 -5.80
CA SER A 130 -13.06 18.25 -6.66
C SER A 130 -12.62 18.29 -8.14
N LYS A 131 -11.78 19.25 -8.53
CA LYS A 131 -11.18 19.33 -9.88
C LYS A 131 -9.89 18.54 -10.01
N PHE A 132 -9.38 17.95 -8.93
CA PHE A 132 -8.12 17.21 -8.96
C PHE A 132 -8.33 15.71 -9.12
N THR A 133 -7.53 15.11 -9.99
CA THR A 133 -7.51 13.68 -10.26
C THR A 133 -6.10 13.13 -10.10
N ILE A 134 -5.95 12.14 -9.23
CA ILE A 134 -4.69 11.44 -8.98
C ILE A 134 -4.58 10.26 -9.93
N THR A 135 -3.40 10.03 -10.50
CA THR A 135 -3.05 8.84 -11.28
C THR A 135 -1.94 8.07 -10.57
N GLY A 136 -2.05 6.74 -10.50
CA GLY A 136 -1.03 5.90 -9.86
C GLY A 136 -1.10 4.44 -10.28
N GLU A 137 -1.24 3.52 -9.31
CA GLU A 137 -1.20 2.07 -9.51
C GLU A 137 -1.96 1.60 -10.78
N GLY A 138 -1.25 0.89 -11.66
CA GLY A 138 -1.80 0.34 -12.91
C GLY A 138 -2.27 1.39 -13.93
N GLY A 139 -1.99 2.68 -13.73
CA GLY A 139 -2.58 3.76 -14.52
C GLY A 139 -4.01 4.12 -14.11
N ALA A 140 -4.52 3.53 -13.01
CA ALA A 140 -5.82 3.88 -12.48
C ALA A 140 -5.83 5.33 -11.97
N THR A 141 -7.02 5.92 -11.98
CA THR A 141 -7.23 7.30 -11.58
C THR A 141 -8.29 7.43 -10.49
N TYR A 142 -8.16 8.47 -9.67
CA TYR A 142 -9.11 8.81 -8.63
C TYR A 142 -9.32 10.32 -8.58
N THR A 143 -10.53 10.78 -8.90
CA THR A 143 -10.93 12.18 -8.74
C THR A 143 -11.34 12.43 -7.30
N LEU A 144 -10.75 13.46 -6.68
CA LEU A 144 -11.04 13.81 -5.30
C LEU A 144 -12.51 14.21 -5.13
N SER A 145 -13.10 13.78 -4.02
CA SER A 145 -14.50 14.03 -3.67
C SER A 145 -14.66 14.87 -2.40
N THR A 146 -13.54 15.26 -1.77
CA THR A 146 -13.52 16.17 -0.61
C THR A 146 -14.32 17.44 -0.94
N PRO A 147 -15.38 17.75 -0.18
CA PRO A 147 -16.35 18.79 -0.55
C PRO A 147 -15.86 20.21 -0.27
N SER A 148 -14.83 20.37 0.57
CA SER A 148 -14.32 21.67 0.97
C SER A 148 -13.21 22.14 0.05
N ASN A 149 -13.38 23.34 -0.50
CA ASN A 149 -12.33 24.08 -1.15
C ASN A 149 -11.24 24.47 -0.13
N VAL A 150 -10.03 24.73 -0.63
CA VAL A 150 -8.88 25.11 0.22
C VAL A 150 -8.32 26.46 -0.18
N GLU A 151 -7.57 27.06 0.75
CA GLU A 151 -6.88 28.33 0.53
C GLU A 151 -5.47 28.10 -0.03
N VAL A 152 -5.00 29.04 -0.83
CA VAL A 152 -3.57 29.12 -1.13
C VAL A 152 -2.81 29.59 0.11
N THR A 153 -1.72 28.91 0.42
CA THR A 153 -0.84 29.27 1.54
C THR A 153 0.18 30.32 1.12
N SER A 154 0.50 30.38 -0.18
CA SER A 154 1.37 31.36 -0.81
C SER A 154 1.10 31.44 -2.31
N ALA A 155 1.77 32.36 -3.01
CA ALA A 155 1.69 32.48 -4.47
C ALA A 155 2.15 31.22 -5.25
N THR A 156 2.76 30.25 -4.58
CA THR A 156 3.29 29.03 -5.19
C THR A 156 2.88 27.74 -4.48
N SER A 157 2.04 27.80 -3.44
CA SER A 157 1.65 26.58 -2.72
C SER A 157 0.26 26.63 -2.11
N PHE A 158 -0.36 25.45 -2.01
CA PHE A 158 -1.54 25.16 -1.22
C PHE A 158 -1.46 23.70 -0.72
N SER A 159 -2.32 23.34 0.22
CA SER A 159 -2.38 21.98 0.76
C SER A 159 -3.81 21.46 0.75
N ILE A 160 -3.96 20.18 0.42
CA ILE A 160 -5.22 19.44 0.52
C ILE A 160 -5.04 18.35 1.59
N THR A 161 -5.86 18.38 2.62
CA THR A 161 -5.95 17.27 3.58
C THR A 161 -7.06 16.33 3.13
N LEU A 162 -6.71 15.09 2.78
CA LEU A 162 -7.68 14.10 2.34
C LEU A 162 -8.55 13.63 3.51
N SER A 163 -9.79 13.26 3.21
CA SER A 163 -10.73 12.77 4.21
C SER A 163 -11.67 11.71 3.62
N GLY A 164 -12.26 10.89 4.48
CA GLY A 164 -13.27 9.90 4.07
C GLY A 164 -12.78 8.94 2.98
N ALA A 165 -13.55 8.81 1.90
CA ALA A 165 -13.24 7.91 0.79
C ALA A 165 -11.97 8.28 0.02
N ASP A 166 -11.60 9.57 0.02
CA ASP A 166 -10.41 10.04 -0.69
C ASP A 166 -9.12 9.44 -0.12
N ILE A 167 -9.07 9.17 1.19
CA ILE A 167 -7.89 8.54 1.81
C ILE A 167 -7.68 7.14 1.23
N ALA A 168 -8.71 6.30 1.20
CA ALA A 168 -8.62 4.95 0.69
C ALA A 168 -8.35 4.93 -0.83
N GLY A 169 -9.05 5.79 -1.58
CA GLY A 169 -8.86 5.96 -3.02
C GLY A 169 -7.43 6.34 -3.38
N VAL A 170 -6.89 7.39 -2.75
CA VAL A 170 -5.53 7.85 -3.02
C VAL A 170 -4.47 6.88 -2.51
N ASN A 171 -4.60 6.30 -1.31
CA ASN A 171 -3.63 5.34 -0.78
C ASN A 171 -3.53 4.07 -1.65
N SER A 172 -4.63 3.64 -2.29
CA SER A 172 -4.59 2.52 -3.24
C SER A 172 -3.77 2.83 -4.50
N LEU A 173 -3.74 4.09 -4.93
CA LEU A 173 -2.97 4.54 -6.10
C LEU A 173 -1.52 4.84 -5.74
N LEU A 174 -1.29 5.56 -4.64
CA LEU A 174 -0.01 6.05 -4.15
C LEU A 174 0.65 5.03 -3.20
N ASN A 175 0.70 3.78 -3.65
CA ASN A 175 1.05 2.60 -2.86
C ASN A 175 2.57 2.38 -2.61
N LYS A 176 3.43 3.30 -3.01
CA LYS A 176 4.89 3.17 -2.88
C LYS A 176 5.54 4.52 -2.65
N ASN A 177 6.52 4.56 -1.74
CA ASN A 177 7.35 5.75 -1.54
C ASN A 177 8.13 6.11 -2.82
N GLY A 178 8.26 7.40 -3.11
CA GLY A 178 8.90 7.92 -4.32
C GLY A 178 7.89 8.44 -5.35
N THR A 179 8.26 8.40 -6.63
CA THR A 179 7.50 9.04 -7.72
C THR A 179 6.71 8.05 -8.60
N SER A 180 6.69 6.76 -8.25
CA SER A 180 6.03 5.74 -9.05
C SER A 180 5.48 4.60 -8.20
N ALA A 181 4.39 4.02 -8.68
CA ALA A 181 3.68 2.90 -8.07
C ALA A 181 4.47 1.59 -8.07
N ILE A 182 3.96 0.58 -7.37
CA ILE A 182 4.49 -0.79 -7.44
C ILE A 182 4.48 -1.30 -8.89
N SER A 183 3.41 -1.03 -9.63
CA SER A 183 3.29 -1.25 -11.08
C SER A 183 4.21 -0.41 -11.96
N THR A 184 5.05 0.47 -11.38
CA THR A 184 5.96 1.41 -12.06
C THR A 184 5.31 2.63 -12.74
N THR A 185 3.98 2.75 -12.70
CA THR A 185 3.30 3.96 -13.19
C THR A 185 3.73 5.19 -12.41
N THR A 186 4.11 6.26 -13.12
CA THR A 186 4.49 7.54 -12.50
C THR A 186 3.26 8.24 -11.90
N TYR A 187 3.41 8.75 -10.68
CA TYR A 187 2.34 9.46 -10.01
C TYR A 187 2.13 10.86 -10.60
N ASN A 188 0.87 11.24 -10.83
CA ASN A 188 0.51 12.55 -11.38
C ASN A 188 -0.75 13.09 -10.72
N ILE A 189 -0.79 14.40 -10.48
CA ILE A 189 -2.02 15.13 -10.13
C ILE A 189 -2.47 15.98 -11.32
N ALA A 190 -3.58 15.59 -11.94
CA ALA A 190 -4.24 16.38 -12.97
C ALA A 190 -5.22 17.35 -12.33
N ALA A 191 -5.21 18.60 -12.75
CA ALA A 191 -6.18 19.62 -12.38
C ALA A 191 -7.05 19.96 -13.59
N ALA A 192 -8.35 19.66 -13.50
CA ALA A 192 -9.32 20.03 -14.52
C ALA A 192 -9.55 21.55 -14.54
N ASP A 193 -10.24 22.03 -15.57
CA ASP A 193 -10.56 23.46 -15.71
C ASP A 193 -11.25 24.03 -14.45
N ASP A 194 -11.04 25.32 -14.19
CA ASP A 194 -11.54 26.06 -13.02
C ASP A 194 -11.01 25.61 -11.65
N TRP A 195 -9.90 24.86 -11.57
CA TRP A 195 -9.36 24.37 -10.29
C TRP A 195 -8.87 25.46 -9.35
N ASN A 196 -8.27 26.54 -9.86
CA ASN A 196 -7.89 27.74 -9.11
C ASN A 196 -8.76 28.88 -9.64
N SER A 197 -9.97 28.95 -9.09
CA SER A 197 -11.05 29.75 -9.66
C SER A 197 -10.65 31.23 -9.76
N VAL A 198 -11.43 31.99 -10.52
CA VAL A 198 -11.25 33.41 -10.86
C VAL A 198 -10.13 33.76 -11.82
N ILE A 199 -9.26 32.87 -12.30
CA ILE A 199 -8.22 33.27 -13.27
C ILE A 199 -8.65 33.02 -14.71
N THR A 200 -8.62 34.07 -15.53
CA THR A 200 -8.86 34.06 -16.99
C THR A 200 -10.25 33.58 -17.41
N GLY A 201 -10.80 34.18 -18.48
CA GLY A 201 -12.08 33.73 -19.05
C GLY A 201 -11.94 32.50 -19.96
N GLY A 202 -10.93 31.65 -19.71
CA GLY A 202 -10.53 30.55 -20.58
C GLY A 202 -10.06 29.34 -19.76
N ASN A 203 -9.64 28.29 -20.47
CA ASN A 203 -9.28 27.02 -19.85
C ASN A 203 -7.94 27.09 -19.10
N ILE A 204 -7.95 26.74 -17.82
CA ILE A 204 -6.77 26.69 -16.93
C ILE A 204 -6.39 25.26 -16.52
N ALA A 205 -6.91 24.24 -17.21
CA ALA A 205 -6.59 22.85 -16.91
C ALA A 205 -5.10 22.56 -17.04
N ASP A 206 -4.57 21.82 -16.07
CA ASP A 206 -3.19 21.36 -16.01
C ASP A 206 -3.17 19.85 -15.75
N LEU A 207 -3.14 19.07 -16.83
CA LEU A 207 -3.50 17.65 -16.79
C LEU A 207 -2.29 16.72 -16.62
N THR A 208 -1.07 17.15 -16.98
CA THR A 208 0.09 16.26 -17.10
C THR A 208 1.38 16.96 -16.72
N GLY A 209 2.37 16.20 -16.25
CA GLY A 209 3.68 16.74 -15.86
C GLY A 209 3.73 17.20 -14.41
N ASN A 210 2.68 16.90 -13.64
CA ASN A 210 2.47 17.33 -12.26
C ASN A 210 2.84 16.18 -11.31
N GLY A 211 4.12 15.84 -11.29
CA GLY A 211 4.62 14.67 -10.57
C GLY A 211 4.31 14.73 -9.07
N ILE A 212 3.91 13.61 -8.48
CA ILE A 212 3.73 13.47 -7.03
C ILE A 212 4.91 12.69 -6.45
N THR A 213 5.55 13.23 -5.41
CA THR A 213 6.49 12.49 -4.57
C THR A 213 5.80 11.99 -3.31
N VAL A 214 5.74 10.68 -3.13
CA VAL A 214 5.07 10.01 -2.01
C VAL A 214 6.08 9.70 -0.90
N SER A 215 5.66 9.93 0.33
CA SER A 215 6.35 9.56 1.55
C SER A 215 5.38 8.88 2.52
N ASN A 216 5.90 8.05 3.42
CA ASN A 216 5.12 7.35 4.44
C ASN A 216 3.91 6.56 3.87
N ALA A 217 4.03 6.01 2.65
CA ALA A 217 3.05 5.06 2.13
C ALA A 217 2.92 3.85 3.09
N LEU A 218 1.74 3.23 3.09
CA LEU A 218 1.47 2.09 3.96
C LEU A 218 2.33 0.88 3.57
N PRO A 219 2.83 0.09 4.53
CA PRO A 219 3.51 -1.18 4.24
C PRO A 219 2.59 -2.14 3.51
N THR A 220 3.13 -2.84 2.50
CA THR A 220 2.41 -3.85 1.70
C THR A 220 3.33 -5.02 1.38
N VAL A 221 2.75 -6.20 1.26
CA VAL A 221 3.41 -7.41 0.78
C VAL A 221 3.33 -7.40 -0.76
N VAL A 222 4.35 -7.90 -1.42
CA VAL A 222 4.39 -8.01 -2.89
C VAL A 222 4.49 -9.46 -3.31
N SER A 223 5.37 -10.22 -2.68
CA SER A 223 5.58 -11.64 -2.97
C SER A 223 6.36 -12.31 -1.85
N ALA A 224 6.48 -13.63 -1.91
CA ALA A 224 7.37 -14.38 -1.05
C ALA A 224 8.04 -15.54 -1.76
N THR A 225 9.12 -16.04 -1.17
CA THR A 225 9.74 -17.32 -1.53
C THR A 225 9.80 -18.20 -0.30
N TYR A 226 9.54 -19.49 -0.47
CA TYR A 226 9.56 -20.47 0.60
C TYR A 226 10.48 -21.64 0.22
N ASP A 227 11.41 -21.97 1.11
CA ASP A 227 12.23 -23.17 1.01
C ASP A 227 11.68 -24.21 1.98
N ALA A 228 11.05 -25.26 1.44
CA ALA A 228 10.38 -26.30 2.23
C ALA A 228 11.36 -27.15 3.06
N SER A 229 12.62 -27.26 2.62
CA SER A 229 13.65 -28.04 3.32
C SER A 229 14.18 -27.32 4.55
N THR A 230 14.30 -25.99 4.50
CA THR A 230 14.82 -25.17 5.61
C THR A 230 13.72 -24.51 6.44
N GLY A 231 12.48 -24.48 5.94
CA GLY A 231 11.39 -23.75 6.58
C GLY A 231 11.57 -22.24 6.50
N THR A 232 12.32 -21.73 5.52
CA THR A 232 12.62 -20.30 5.40
C THR A 232 11.62 -19.63 4.47
N LEU A 233 10.86 -18.68 4.99
CA LEU A 233 9.97 -17.79 4.25
C LEU A 233 10.62 -16.40 4.12
N VAL A 234 11.04 -16.04 2.91
CA VAL A 234 11.54 -14.69 2.60
C VAL A 234 10.42 -13.90 1.95
N VAL A 235 10.03 -12.79 2.57
CA VAL A 235 8.94 -11.94 2.09
C VAL A 235 9.52 -10.68 1.47
N THR A 236 9.05 -10.36 0.27
CA THR A 236 9.32 -9.10 -0.42
C THR A 236 8.10 -8.20 -0.26
N GLY A 237 8.34 -6.96 0.16
CA GLY A 237 7.30 -5.96 0.35
C GLY A 237 7.73 -4.58 -0.12
N ALA A 238 6.93 -3.57 0.21
CA ALA A 238 7.25 -2.17 0.02
C ALA A 238 6.91 -1.36 1.28
N ASN A 239 7.56 -0.21 1.40
CA ASN A 239 7.30 0.84 2.41
C ASN A 239 7.47 0.43 3.87
N MET A 240 8.13 -0.69 4.15
CA MET A 240 8.62 -0.99 5.50
C MET A 240 9.79 -0.06 5.84
N VAL A 241 10.25 -0.14 7.07
CA VAL A 241 11.50 0.45 7.56
C VAL A 241 12.35 -0.66 8.17
N ALA A 242 13.65 -0.61 7.96
CA ALA A 242 14.57 -1.55 8.61
C ALA A 242 14.42 -1.47 10.14
N GLY A 243 14.20 -2.61 10.78
CA GLY A 243 13.93 -2.72 12.22
C GLY A 243 12.46 -2.71 12.61
N ASP A 244 11.52 -2.54 11.66
CA ASP A 244 10.09 -2.69 11.94
C ASP A 244 9.79 -4.09 12.50
N THR A 245 8.91 -4.19 13.50
CA THR A 245 8.51 -5.48 14.08
C THR A 245 7.40 -6.08 13.25
N ILE A 246 7.61 -7.30 12.75
CA ILE A 246 6.63 -8.04 11.97
C ILE A 246 5.92 -9.02 12.88
N ASP A 247 4.60 -8.87 13.01
CA ASP A 247 3.73 -9.81 13.72
C ASP A 247 3.44 -11.01 12.82
N VAL A 248 4.19 -12.08 13.03
CA VAL A 248 4.08 -13.29 12.22
C VAL A 248 2.74 -13.99 12.42
N SER A 249 2.07 -13.78 13.55
CA SER A 249 0.72 -14.32 13.80
C SER A 249 -0.37 -13.68 12.92
N LYS A 250 -0.03 -12.60 12.20
CA LYS A 250 -0.90 -11.96 11.18
C LYS A 250 -0.64 -12.47 9.78
N LEU A 251 0.27 -13.43 9.61
CA LEU A 251 0.61 -14.00 8.31
C LEU A 251 -0.02 -15.38 8.16
N SER A 252 -0.68 -15.60 7.03
CA SER A 252 -1.28 -16.89 6.69
C SER A 252 -0.86 -17.31 5.28
N LEU A 253 -0.50 -18.57 5.11
CA LEU A 253 -0.20 -19.16 3.81
C LEU A 253 -1.39 -19.97 3.32
N THR A 254 -1.76 -19.78 2.06
CA THR A 254 -2.82 -20.53 1.38
C THR A 254 -2.21 -21.43 0.34
N GLY A 255 -2.67 -22.67 0.29
CA GLY A 255 -2.28 -23.67 -0.70
C GLY A 255 -3.35 -24.76 -0.78
N GLN A 256 -2.92 -26.00 -0.92
CA GLN A 256 -3.84 -27.14 -0.98
C GLN A 256 -4.71 -27.24 0.27
N ALA A 257 -5.98 -27.57 0.08
CA ALA A 257 -6.96 -27.82 1.14
C ALA A 257 -7.28 -26.64 2.08
N GLY A 258 -6.63 -25.47 1.94
CA GLY A 258 -6.98 -24.27 2.69
C GLY A 258 -5.79 -23.38 3.04
N SER A 259 -5.92 -22.71 4.20
CA SER A 259 -4.96 -21.74 4.70
C SER A 259 -4.52 -22.08 6.11
N TYR A 260 -3.25 -21.79 6.42
CA TYR A 260 -2.67 -21.94 7.75
C TYR A 260 -2.09 -20.61 8.22
N THR A 261 -2.44 -20.19 9.44
CA THR A 261 -1.90 -18.98 10.07
C THR A 261 -0.69 -19.33 10.91
N LEU A 262 0.41 -18.61 10.70
CA LEU A 262 1.68 -18.89 11.33
C LEU A 262 1.65 -18.62 12.84
N THR A 263 2.44 -19.38 13.57
CA THR A 263 2.63 -19.26 15.03
C THR A 263 4.09 -19.03 15.42
N SER A 264 4.97 -18.95 14.42
CA SER A 264 6.38 -18.61 14.58
C SER A 264 6.56 -17.25 15.25
N ALA A 265 7.72 -17.08 15.89
CA ALA A 265 8.03 -15.84 16.58
C ALA A 265 8.10 -14.65 15.63
N ASN A 266 7.74 -13.48 16.15
CA ASN A 266 7.88 -12.22 15.43
C ASN A 266 9.32 -11.97 14.99
N VAL A 267 9.46 -11.30 13.85
CA VAL A 267 10.77 -10.97 13.26
C VAL A 267 10.90 -9.46 13.08
N THR A 268 12.05 -9.01 12.61
CA THR A 268 12.25 -7.61 12.22
C THR A 268 12.47 -7.49 10.72
N ALA A 269 11.99 -6.39 10.14
CA ALA A 269 12.25 -6.07 8.76
C ALA A 269 13.75 -5.82 8.55
N ALA A 270 14.35 -6.55 7.62
CA ALA A 270 15.76 -6.41 7.28
C ALA A 270 16.02 -5.13 6.48
N SER A 271 15.00 -4.68 5.72
CA SER A 271 15.06 -3.49 4.88
C SER A 271 13.67 -2.91 4.66
N ALA A 272 13.58 -1.82 3.90
CA ALA A 272 12.30 -1.27 3.47
C ALA A 272 11.48 -2.18 2.54
N THR A 273 12.08 -3.27 2.05
CA THR A 273 11.48 -4.17 1.06
C THR A 273 11.59 -5.64 1.42
N SER A 274 12.13 -6.03 2.57
CA SER A 274 12.29 -7.44 2.92
C SER A 274 12.29 -7.75 4.41
N PHE A 275 11.75 -8.92 4.74
CA PHE A 275 11.94 -9.61 6.01
C PHE A 275 12.00 -11.12 5.77
N THR A 276 12.45 -11.88 6.78
CA THR A 276 12.58 -13.33 6.69
C THR A 276 12.07 -13.97 7.97
N VAL A 277 11.25 -15.01 7.81
CA VAL A 277 10.74 -15.85 8.89
C VAL A 277 11.33 -17.24 8.73
N VAL A 278 12.01 -17.73 9.76
CA VAL A 278 12.34 -19.16 9.88
C VAL A 278 11.20 -19.80 10.66
N LEU A 279 10.46 -20.69 10.00
CA LEU A 279 9.30 -21.32 10.59
C LEU A 279 9.71 -22.23 11.75
N ASN A 280 8.90 -22.22 12.82
CA ASN A 280 8.99 -23.23 13.86
C ASN A 280 8.56 -24.60 13.30
N ALA A 281 8.87 -25.68 14.02
CA ALA A 281 8.60 -27.04 13.54
C ALA A 281 7.11 -27.35 13.30
N ALA A 282 6.20 -26.74 14.07
CA ALA A 282 4.76 -26.93 13.90
C ALA A 282 4.26 -26.21 12.63
N ASP A 283 4.68 -24.97 12.42
CA ASP A 283 4.38 -24.21 11.22
C ASP A 283 4.93 -24.93 9.98
N GLN A 284 6.23 -25.30 9.97
CA GLN A 284 6.84 -25.98 8.84
C GLN A 284 6.11 -27.27 8.47
N LEU A 285 5.69 -28.07 9.47
CA LEU A 285 4.94 -29.31 9.26
C LEU A 285 3.60 -29.08 8.55
N ASN A 286 2.86 -28.03 8.93
CA ASN A 286 1.59 -27.68 8.28
C ASN A 286 1.81 -27.01 6.92
N ILE A 287 2.79 -26.11 6.82
CA ILE A 287 3.09 -25.39 5.59
C ILE A 287 3.56 -26.33 4.49
N ASN A 288 4.39 -27.32 4.80
CA ASN A 288 4.85 -28.29 3.79
C ASN A 288 3.71 -29.16 3.24
N GLY A 289 2.63 -29.37 3.98
CA GLY A 289 1.47 -30.11 3.47
C GLY A 289 0.54 -29.27 2.59
N ILE A 290 0.46 -27.95 2.80
CA ILE A 290 -0.34 -27.06 1.93
C ILE A 290 0.47 -26.53 0.74
N LEU A 291 1.79 -26.34 0.89
CA LEU A 291 2.74 -25.89 -0.12
C LEU A 291 3.54 -27.08 -0.69
N ASN A 292 2.80 -28.07 -1.20
CA ASN A 292 3.30 -29.42 -1.51
C ASN A 292 3.94 -29.58 -2.90
N ASN A 293 4.25 -28.50 -3.60
CA ASN A 293 4.85 -28.58 -4.93
C ASN A 293 5.81 -27.41 -5.18
N ASN A 294 6.83 -27.62 -6.00
CA ASN A 294 7.74 -26.55 -6.41
C ASN A 294 7.05 -25.59 -7.39
N GLY A 295 7.36 -24.29 -7.29
CA GLY A 295 6.74 -23.25 -8.09
C GLY A 295 5.66 -22.50 -7.32
N THR A 296 4.59 -22.07 -8.01
CA THR A 296 3.59 -21.14 -7.46
C THR A 296 2.20 -21.77 -7.24
N SER A 297 2.09 -23.09 -7.39
CA SER A 297 0.81 -23.78 -7.26
C SER A 297 0.99 -25.17 -6.66
N ALA A 298 0.00 -25.57 -5.85
CA ALA A 298 -0.14 -26.90 -5.29
C ALA A 298 -0.33 -27.97 -6.37
N VAL A 299 -0.25 -29.25 -5.97
CA VAL A 299 -0.55 -30.39 -6.83
C VAL A 299 -1.99 -30.31 -7.38
N ASP A 300 -2.94 -29.82 -6.58
CA ASP A 300 -4.34 -29.62 -6.98
C ASP A 300 -4.59 -28.34 -7.82
N THR A 301 -3.52 -27.64 -8.22
CA THR A 301 -3.50 -26.36 -8.98
C THR A 301 -3.88 -25.10 -8.18
N THR A 302 -4.16 -25.21 -6.88
CA THR A 302 -4.38 -24.03 -6.03
C THR A 302 -3.14 -23.15 -6.02
N THR A 303 -3.31 -21.85 -6.32
CA THR A 303 -2.18 -20.90 -6.32
C THR A 303 -1.75 -20.57 -4.90
N PHE A 304 -0.44 -20.57 -4.66
CA PHE A 304 0.12 -20.23 -3.36
C PHE A 304 0.07 -18.73 -3.12
N ASN A 305 -0.40 -18.34 -1.93
CA ASN A 305 -0.54 -16.93 -1.55
C ASN A 305 -0.18 -16.70 -0.09
N LEU A 306 0.51 -15.59 0.17
CA LEU A 306 0.75 -15.07 1.51
C LEU A 306 -0.27 -13.97 1.83
N ALA A 307 -1.19 -14.23 2.76
CA ALA A 307 -2.09 -13.22 3.28
C ALA A 307 -1.45 -12.55 4.52
N ALA A 308 -1.48 -11.23 4.57
CA ALA A 308 -1.11 -10.44 5.73
C ALA A 308 -2.34 -9.69 6.24
N ALA A 309 -2.79 -10.00 7.46
CA ALA A 309 -3.90 -9.30 8.09
C ALA A 309 -3.50 -7.86 8.46
N ALA A 310 -4.49 -7.01 8.75
CA ALA A 310 -4.21 -5.64 9.18
C ALA A 310 -3.28 -5.61 10.40
N SER A 311 -2.38 -4.61 10.44
CA SER A 311 -1.34 -4.46 11.47
C SER A 311 -0.31 -5.61 11.52
N TRP A 312 -0.04 -6.27 10.39
CA TRP A 312 1.05 -7.26 10.28
C TRP A 312 2.44 -6.64 10.48
N ASP A 313 2.62 -5.38 10.07
CA ASP A 313 3.74 -4.54 10.49
C ASP A 313 3.29 -3.86 11.78
N ALA A 314 3.79 -4.32 12.91
CA ALA A 314 3.37 -3.84 14.23
C ALA A 314 3.96 -2.48 14.59
N SER A 315 5.00 -2.03 13.86
CA SER A 315 5.64 -0.73 14.08
C SER A 315 4.87 0.42 13.43
N ARG A 316 3.98 0.11 12.48
CA ARG A 316 3.28 1.11 11.65
C ARG A 316 1.82 0.70 11.45
N THR A 317 0.99 1.62 10.98
CA THR A 317 -0.34 1.21 10.51
C THR A 317 -0.19 0.50 9.17
N SER A 318 -0.61 -0.76 9.08
CA SER A 318 -0.74 -1.49 7.82
C SER A 318 -2.17 -1.98 7.62
N THR A 319 -2.67 -1.89 6.39
CA THR A 319 -3.96 -2.45 5.99
C THR A 319 -3.83 -3.95 5.73
N SER A 320 -4.96 -4.65 5.69
CA SER A 320 -4.99 -6.04 5.26
C SER A 320 -4.56 -6.16 3.80
N ASP A 321 -3.66 -7.09 3.53
CA ASP A 321 -3.12 -7.42 2.22
C ASP A 321 -3.27 -8.93 2.01
N LEU A 322 -4.45 -9.35 1.56
CA LEU A 322 -4.90 -10.73 1.67
C LEU A 322 -4.63 -11.58 0.41
N THR A 323 -4.42 -10.95 -0.74
CA THR A 323 -4.40 -11.63 -2.05
C THR A 323 -3.43 -10.96 -3.02
N GLY A 324 -2.90 -11.72 -3.97
CA GLY A 324 -1.98 -11.20 -5.00
C GLY A 324 -0.50 -11.31 -4.61
N ASN A 325 -0.23 -11.86 -3.42
CA ASN A 325 1.10 -12.03 -2.86
C ASN A 325 1.61 -13.44 -3.16
N ALA A 326 2.00 -13.66 -4.41
CA ALA A 326 2.42 -14.98 -4.88
C ALA A 326 3.60 -15.53 -4.04
N VAL A 327 3.53 -16.81 -3.70
CA VAL A 327 4.62 -17.53 -3.02
C VAL A 327 5.29 -18.48 -4.01
N THR A 328 6.60 -18.35 -4.20
CA THR A 328 7.39 -19.31 -4.97
C THR A 328 8.04 -20.31 -4.03
N VAL A 329 7.65 -21.58 -4.16
CA VAL A 329 8.09 -22.69 -3.31
C VAL A 329 9.22 -23.45 -3.99
N SER A 330 10.19 -23.89 -3.19
CA SER A 330 11.35 -24.66 -3.64
C SER A 330 11.71 -25.76 -2.64
N ASN A 331 12.52 -26.72 -3.11
CA ASN A 331 13.08 -27.80 -2.30
C ASN A 331 12.03 -28.67 -1.60
N VAL A 332 10.85 -28.85 -2.21
CA VAL A 332 9.88 -29.84 -1.75
C VAL A 332 10.43 -31.24 -1.99
N THR A 333 10.36 -32.08 -0.95
CA THR A 333 10.86 -33.45 -0.96
C THR A 333 9.76 -34.41 -0.52
N ALA A 334 9.64 -35.53 -1.22
CA ALA A 334 8.63 -36.54 -0.90
C ALA A 334 8.83 -37.13 0.52
N PRO A 335 7.75 -37.49 1.21
CA PRO A 335 7.79 -38.26 2.45
C PRO A 335 8.44 -39.63 2.25
N THR A 336 9.20 -40.11 3.24
CA THR A 336 9.74 -41.48 3.23
C THR A 336 9.55 -42.16 4.58
N ILE A 337 9.33 -43.49 4.57
CA ILE A 337 9.41 -44.32 5.77
C ILE A 337 10.86 -44.83 5.91
N THR A 338 11.47 -44.60 7.07
CA THR A 338 12.85 -45.04 7.36
C THR A 338 12.89 -46.25 8.27
N SER A 339 11.96 -46.37 9.22
CA SER A 339 11.83 -47.57 10.06
C SER A 339 10.42 -47.71 10.64
N ALA A 340 10.11 -48.91 11.09
CA ALA A 340 8.85 -49.24 11.75
C ALA A 340 9.10 -50.22 12.89
N THR A 341 8.41 -50.03 14.00
CA THR A 341 8.32 -51.01 15.09
C THR A 341 6.88 -51.43 15.28
N TYR A 342 6.65 -52.73 15.32
CA TYR A 342 5.34 -53.32 15.58
C TYR A 342 5.35 -54.01 16.95
N ASP A 343 4.39 -53.68 17.80
CA ASP A 343 4.14 -54.39 19.04
C ASP A 343 2.96 -55.34 18.85
N GLY A 344 3.24 -56.64 18.73
CA GLY A 344 2.20 -57.67 18.54
C GLY A 344 1.28 -57.88 19.75
N GLY A 345 1.62 -57.35 20.93
CA GLY A 345 0.73 -57.39 22.10
C GLY A 345 -0.33 -56.29 22.09
N THR A 346 0.00 -55.12 21.53
CA THR A 346 -0.90 -53.96 21.44
C THR A 346 -1.43 -53.72 20.03
N HIS A 347 -0.86 -54.40 19.03
CA HIS A 347 -1.10 -54.25 17.60
C HIS A 347 -0.83 -52.82 17.07
N VAL A 348 0.12 -52.12 17.69
CA VAL A 348 0.50 -50.75 17.33
C VAL A 348 1.75 -50.75 16.46
N PHE A 349 1.69 -50.03 15.35
CA PHE A 349 2.85 -49.58 14.59
C PHE A 349 3.29 -48.20 15.05
N THR A 350 4.58 -48.06 15.35
CA THR A 350 5.25 -46.76 15.45
C THR A 350 6.17 -46.62 14.26
N ILE A 351 5.92 -45.61 13.44
CA ILE A 351 6.64 -45.37 12.19
C ILE A 351 7.57 -44.18 12.38
N THR A 352 8.80 -44.34 11.92
CA THR A 352 9.75 -43.24 11.75
C THR A 352 9.94 -42.98 10.26
N GLY A 353 9.93 -41.71 9.88
CA GLY A 353 10.07 -41.26 8.50
C GLY A 353 10.82 -39.95 8.38
N THR A 354 10.80 -39.37 7.20
CA THR A 354 11.32 -38.04 6.90
C THR A 354 10.32 -37.28 6.06
N ASN A 355 10.31 -35.95 6.20
CA ASN A 355 9.48 -35.05 5.41
C ASN A 355 8.00 -35.38 5.47
N LEU A 356 7.53 -35.95 6.60
CA LEU A 356 6.12 -36.17 6.78
C LEU A 356 5.41 -34.82 6.87
N VAL A 357 4.16 -34.77 6.40
CA VAL A 357 3.42 -33.51 6.29
C VAL A 357 2.04 -33.62 6.93
N LYS A 358 1.43 -32.44 7.18
CA LYS A 358 0.07 -32.35 7.67
C LYS A 358 -0.89 -31.84 6.61
N THR A 359 -2.04 -32.48 6.48
CA THR A 359 -3.17 -31.92 5.73
C THR A 359 -4.03 -31.09 6.68
N ILE A 360 -4.64 -30.02 6.17
CA ILE A 360 -5.64 -29.28 6.95
C ILE A 360 -6.82 -30.20 7.27
N GLY A 361 -7.13 -30.38 8.55
CA GLY A 361 -8.21 -31.25 9.00
C GLY A 361 -7.76 -32.13 10.16
N ALA A 362 -8.54 -33.16 10.43
CA ALA A 362 -8.21 -34.17 11.42
C ALA A 362 -8.32 -35.55 10.81
N THR A 363 -7.43 -36.44 11.25
CA THR A 363 -7.29 -37.83 10.83
C THR A 363 -7.20 -37.96 9.31
N ASN A 364 -6.35 -37.16 8.68
CA ASN A 364 -6.23 -37.15 7.22
C ASN A 364 -4.79 -37.05 6.68
N ASP A 365 -3.78 -37.09 7.55
CA ASP A 365 -2.38 -37.05 7.11
C ASP A 365 -1.97 -38.35 6.41
N ILE A 366 -2.14 -39.50 7.08
CA ILE A 366 -1.69 -40.80 6.57
C ILE A 366 -2.88 -41.67 6.15
N THR A 367 -2.83 -42.16 4.90
CA THR A 367 -3.77 -43.15 4.37
C THR A 367 -3.27 -44.56 4.69
N VAL A 368 -3.70 -45.14 5.81
CA VAL A 368 -3.20 -46.43 6.32
C VAL A 368 -3.42 -47.59 5.35
N SER A 369 -4.52 -47.56 4.59
CA SER A 369 -4.82 -48.59 3.57
C SER A 369 -3.86 -48.59 2.37
N LYS A 370 -2.96 -47.62 2.26
CA LYS A 370 -1.88 -47.57 1.26
C LYS A 370 -0.57 -48.18 1.77
N LEU A 371 -0.56 -48.75 2.98
CA LEU A 371 0.61 -49.41 3.56
C LEU A 371 0.56 -50.92 3.33
N THR A 372 1.70 -51.50 2.93
CA THR A 372 1.86 -52.93 2.66
C THR A 372 2.97 -53.52 3.54
N ILE A 373 2.63 -54.56 4.29
CA ILE A 373 3.57 -55.30 5.15
C ILE A 373 4.10 -56.52 4.39
N THR A 374 5.40 -56.77 4.48
CA THR A 374 6.06 -57.99 3.97
C THR A 374 6.66 -58.78 5.13
N GLY A 375 6.46 -60.09 5.16
CA GLY A 375 7.03 -60.94 6.21
C GLY A 375 7.18 -62.40 5.79
N GLU A 376 6.57 -63.31 6.56
CA GLU A 376 6.72 -64.77 6.42
C GLU A 376 6.65 -65.25 4.96
N GLY A 377 7.67 -65.99 4.53
CA GLY A 377 7.78 -66.53 3.17
C GLY A 377 7.90 -65.49 2.05
N GLY A 378 8.09 -64.20 2.38
CA GLY A 378 8.01 -63.12 1.40
C GLY A 378 6.58 -62.71 1.04
N ALA A 379 5.59 -63.21 1.77
CA ALA A 379 4.20 -62.82 1.56
C ALA A 379 3.97 -61.36 1.95
N THR A 380 3.09 -60.70 1.21
CA THR A 380 2.72 -59.29 1.39
C THR A 380 1.26 -59.14 1.78
N TYR A 381 0.96 -58.17 2.63
CA TYR A 381 -0.40 -57.80 3.00
C TYR A 381 -0.57 -56.29 2.99
N THR A 382 -1.42 -55.79 2.09
CA THR A 382 -1.85 -54.39 2.10
C THR A 382 -2.96 -54.23 3.11
N LEU A 383 -2.82 -53.26 4.01
CA LEU A 383 -3.77 -53.02 5.09
C LEU A 383 -5.16 -52.67 4.54
N SER A 384 -6.19 -53.19 5.18
CA SER A 384 -7.59 -52.89 4.84
C SER A 384 -8.24 -51.88 5.79
N THR A 385 -7.52 -51.46 6.84
CA THR A 385 -7.93 -50.40 7.77
C THR A 385 -8.22 -49.11 7.00
N SER A 386 -9.47 -48.64 7.10
CA SER A 386 -9.94 -47.43 6.43
C SER A 386 -9.73 -46.14 7.24
N ALA A 387 -9.33 -46.26 8.51
CA ALA A 387 -9.08 -45.11 9.36
C ALA A 387 -7.71 -44.50 9.02
N ASN A 388 -7.74 -43.27 8.52
CA ASN A 388 -6.55 -42.45 8.36
C ASN A 388 -6.07 -41.95 9.73
N VAL A 389 -4.78 -41.61 9.83
CA VAL A 389 -4.17 -41.14 11.09
C VAL A 389 -3.43 -39.84 10.91
N GLU A 390 -3.18 -39.16 12.02
CA GLU A 390 -2.38 -37.93 12.06
C GLU A 390 -0.90 -38.24 12.20
N VAL A 391 -0.07 -37.44 11.56
CA VAL A 391 1.35 -37.38 11.91
C VAL A 391 1.52 -36.62 13.23
N THR A 392 2.43 -37.11 14.04
CA THR A 392 2.81 -36.50 15.32
C THR A 392 3.95 -35.50 15.16
N SER A 393 4.78 -35.69 14.13
CA SER A 393 5.87 -34.80 13.73
C SER A 393 6.22 -35.03 12.26
N ALA A 394 7.13 -34.21 11.71
CA ALA A 394 7.71 -34.42 10.38
C ALA A 394 8.48 -35.75 10.22
N THR A 395 8.62 -36.53 11.31
CA THR A 395 9.38 -37.78 11.35
C THR A 395 8.63 -38.94 11.97
N SER A 396 7.41 -38.77 12.48
CA SER A 396 6.73 -39.86 13.18
C SER A 396 5.20 -39.84 13.07
N PHE A 397 4.63 -41.03 12.98
CA PHE A 397 3.20 -41.30 13.17
C PHE A 397 3.00 -42.69 13.77
N THR A 398 1.81 -42.94 14.29
CA THR A 398 1.43 -44.22 14.88
C THR A 398 0.05 -44.62 14.39
N PHE A 399 -0.17 -45.92 14.20
CA PHE A 399 -1.50 -46.46 13.93
C PHE A 399 -1.66 -47.83 14.61
N THR A 400 -2.90 -48.17 14.95
CA THR A 400 -3.27 -49.46 15.54
C THR A 400 -3.99 -50.29 14.50
N LEU A 401 -3.59 -51.55 14.33
CA LEU A 401 -4.32 -52.47 13.46
C LEU A 401 -5.70 -52.79 14.05
N ALA A 402 -6.67 -53.05 13.17
CA ALA A 402 -8.00 -53.44 13.57
C ALA A 402 -8.55 -54.56 12.67
N GLY A 403 -9.52 -55.31 13.21
CA GLY A 403 -10.29 -56.30 12.44
C GLY A 403 -9.41 -57.38 11.81
N VAL A 404 -9.59 -57.60 10.51
CA VAL A 404 -8.88 -58.67 9.76
C VAL A 404 -7.38 -58.38 9.59
N ASP A 405 -6.96 -57.12 9.72
CA ASP A 405 -5.55 -56.74 9.56
C ASP A 405 -4.68 -57.34 10.67
N ILE A 406 -5.21 -57.49 11.89
CA ILE A 406 -4.47 -58.06 13.03
C ILE A 406 -3.99 -59.47 12.70
N ALA A 407 -4.91 -60.36 12.35
CA ALA A 407 -4.58 -61.76 12.08
C ALA A 407 -3.68 -61.92 10.85
N ALA A 408 -3.87 -61.08 9.84
CA ALA A 408 -3.05 -61.11 8.63
C ALA A 408 -1.61 -60.65 8.90
N VAL A 409 -1.43 -59.53 9.62
CA VAL A 409 -0.09 -59.01 9.95
C VAL A 409 0.61 -59.89 10.96
N ASP A 410 -0.06 -60.42 11.99
CA ASP A 410 0.55 -61.32 12.97
C ASP A 410 1.06 -62.63 12.33
N ALA A 411 0.36 -63.12 11.30
CA ALA A 411 0.83 -64.26 10.53
C ALA A 411 2.12 -63.96 9.74
N LEU A 412 2.29 -62.71 9.28
CA LEU A 412 3.51 -62.26 8.60
C LEU A 412 4.66 -61.97 9.57
N LEU A 413 4.37 -61.25 10.66
CA LEU A 413 5.33 -60.77 11.67
C LEU A 413 5.44 -61.75 12.85
N ASN A 414 5.71 -63.02 12.52
CA ASN A 414 5.61 -64.17 13.42
C ASN A 414 6.79 -64.38 14.41
N LYS A 415 7.77 -63.48 14.46
CA LYS A 415 9.00 -63.64 15.26
C LYS A 415 9.56 -62.29 15.69
N ASN A 416 10.06 -62.20 16.92
CA ASN A 416 10.77 -61.01 17.39
C ASN A 416 12.06 -60.77 16.60
N GLY A 417 12.31 -59.51 16.25
CA GLY A 417 13.49 -59.07 15.48
C GLY A 417 13.10 -58.47 14.14
N THR A 418 14.03 -58.45 13.19
CA THR A 418 13.84 -57.84 11.86
C THR A 418 13.52 -58.85 10.77
N SER A 419 13.33 -60.13 11.12
CA SER A 419 13.09 -61.20 10.14
C SER A 419 12.17 -62.30 10.67
N SER A 420 11.39 -62.87 9.75
CA SER A 420 10.44 -63.95 9.99
C SER A 420 11.08 -65.28 10.38
N ALA A 421 10.24 -66.25 10.76
CA ALA A 421 10.66 -67.64 10.97
C ALA A 421 11.33 -68.24 9.72
N SER A 422 10.88 -67.88 8.51
CA SER A 422 11.51 -68.23 7.24
C SER A 422 12.76 -67.42 6.87
N ALA A 423 13.27 -66.56 7.77
CA ALA A 423 14.39 -65.65 7.54
C ALA A 423 14.14 -64.53 6.50
N THR A 424 12.88 -64.21 6.20
CA THR A 424 12.54 -63.04 5.37
C THR A 424 12.62 -61.77 6.19
N THR A 425 13.32 -60.75 5.72
CA THR A 425 13.34 -59.43 6.38
C THR A 425 11.95 -58.79 6.36
N TYR A 426 11.50 -58.31 7.52
CA TYR A 426 10.26 -57.55 7.61
C TYR A 426 10.40 -56.20 6.92
N ASN A 427 9.37 -55.83 6.16
CA ASN A 427 9.35 -54.56 5.46
C ASN A 427 7.96 -53.94 5.52
N ILE A 428 7.91 -52.61 5.58
CA ILE A 428 6.72 -51.82 5.30
C ILE A 428 6.99 -50.99 4.05
N ALA A 429 6.08 -51.06 3.09
CA ALA A 429 6.10 -50.23 1.89
C ALA A 429 4.86 -49.34 1.90
N ALA A 430 4.97 -48.18 1.28
CA ALA A 430 3.86 -47.27 1.09
C ALA A 430 3.65 -47.03 -0.40
N ALA A 431 2.39 -47.05 -0.84
CA ALA A 431 2.00 -46.68 -2.19
C ALA A 431 2.01 -45.16 -2.38
N ASP A 432 1.78 -44.69 -3.61
CA ASP A 432 1.67 -43.26 -3.92
C ASP A 432 0.56 -42.57 -3.10
N ASP A 433 0.72 -41.27 -2.79
CA ASP A 433 -0.16 -40.45 -1.92
C ASP A 433 -0.56 -41.12 -0.59
N TRP A 434 0.40 -41.75 0.09
CA TRP A 434 0.21 -42.32 1.43
C TRP A 434 0.27 -41.29 2.56
N ASP A 435 0.98 -40.18 2.38
CA ASP A 435 1.17 -39.08 3.34
C ASP A 435 0.80 -37.76 2.65
N SER A 436 -0.50 -37.46 2.70
CA SER A 436 -1.21 -36.44 1.92
C SER A 436 -1.04 -36.53 0.40
N VAL A 437 -1.81 -35.69 -0.31
CA VAL A 437 -2.19 -35.81 -1.72
C VAL A 437 -1.13 -35.29 -2.69
#